data_AF-A0A090QC05-F1
#
_entry.id   AF-A0A090QC05-F1
#
_cell.length_a   1.000
_cell.length_b   1.000
_cell.length_c   1.000
_cell.angle_alpha   90.00
_cell.angle_beta   90.00
_cell.angle_gamma   90.00
#
_symmetry.space_group_name_H-M   'P 1'
#
loop_
_entity.id
_entity.type
_entity.pdbx_description
1 polymer ?
#
loop_
_entity_poly.entity_id
_entity_poly.type
_entity_poly.pdbx_seq_one_letter_code
_entity_poly.pdbx_strand_id
1 'polypeptide(L)'
;MTLKKISLIATAAIATFFTTSCDNDDDLTVNNVIAPVTYSFNRGTESTVSYSGQTTRIAMAEEIKTAFKETSTTETQLTNMFAHVAGANDFSDAALNSSDKSVRSKVAASADYFSSNATDAAAIRADFDNYISSQVNDIFPAWNNTASAGVPGQIQQAGGGTIRYVNAKGLEYDQAFAKGLLGGFNDRSNFEQLFKHVCS
;
A
#
# COMPACT_ATOMS: atom_id res chain seq x y z
N MET A 1 70.95 24.00 -44.24
CA MET A 1 69.93 24.45 -43.28
C MET A 1 69.29 23.22 -42.66
N THR A 2 69.56 23.02 -41.37
CA THR A 2 68.91 22.11 -40.39
C THR A 2 67.37 22.22 -40.49
N LEU A 3 66.49 21.27 -40.18
CA LEU A 3 66.43 20.09 -39.30
C LEU A 3 65.57 19.01 -40.03
N LYS A 4 65.99 17.75 -40.23
CA LYS A 4 66.00 16.58 -39.32
C LYS A 4 64.65 16.27 -38.64
N LYS A 5 63.97 15.25 -39.19
CA LYS A 5 63.17 14.18 -38.57
C LYS A 5 62.51 14.49 -37.22
N ILE A 6 61.20 14.24 -37.09
CA ILE A 6 60.62 13.33 -36.08
C ILE A 6 59.12 13.17 -36.38
N SER A 7 58.74 11.91 -36.52
CA SER A 7 57.39 11.39 -36.60
C SER A 7 56.80 11.24 -35.19
N LEU A 8 55.47 11.19 -35.11
CA LEU A 8 54.68 10.62 -34.02
C LEU A 8 54.48 11.49 -32.75
N ILE A 9 53.29 11.33 -32.16
CA ILE A 9 52.78 11.86 -30.88
C ILE A 9 51.95 13.15 -31.02
N ALA A 10 50.69 12.97 -31.41
CA ALA A 10 49.61 13.87 -31.00
C ALA A 10 48.34 13.06 -30.69
N THR A 11 48.52 11.97 -29.92
CA THR A 11 47.45 11.26 -29.22
C THR A 11 47.57 11.64 -27.75
N ALA A 12 46.86 12.69 -27.33
CA ALA A 12 46.47 12.98 -25.93
C ALA A 12 46.07 14.47 -25.80
N ALA A 13 44.85 14.81 -26.21
CA ALA A 13 44.23 16.10 -25.87
C ALA A 13 42.77 15.90 -25.42
N ILE A 14 42.50 14.80 -24.72
CA ILE A 14 41.21 14.50 -24.08
C ILE A 14 41.53 13.85 -22.73
N ALA A 15 41.94 14.64 -21.73
CA ALA A 15 41.94 14.25 -20.31
C ALA A 15 42.43 15.38 -19.40
N THR A 16 41.78 16.54 -19.40
CA THR A 16 42.03 17.58 -18.38
C THR A 16 40.79 18.44 -18.11
N PHE A 17 39.63 17.80 -17.95
CA PHE A 17 38.64 18.33 -17.00
C PHE A 17 38.99 17.74 -15.63
N PHE A 18 40.01 18.33 -15.01
CA PHE A 18 40.26 18.12 -13.59
C PHE A 18 39.03 18.63 -12.85
N THR A 19 38.36 17.69 -12.21
CA THR A 19 37.37 17.91 -11.16
C THR A 19 38.01 18.78 -10.08
N THR A 20 37.70 20.07 -10.08
CA THR A 20 37.69 20.86 -8.84
C THR A 20 36.58 20.30 -7.98
N SER A 21 36.92 19.33 -7.14
CA SER A 21 36.16 19.01 -5.94
C SER A 21 36.15 20.26 -5.08
N CYS A 22 34.95 20.75 -4.75
CA CYS A 22 34.80 21.75 -3.70
C CYS A 22 35.43 21.25 -2.39
N ASP A 23 35.94 22.24 -1.65
CA ASP A 23 36.57 22.31 -0.34
C ASP A 23 36.66 21.07 0.56
N ASN A 24 37.76 21.04 1.33
CA ASN A 24 37.92 20.15 2.47
C ASN A 24 36.75 20.32 3.44
N ASP A 25 35.82 19.35 3.46
CA ASP A 25 34.76 19.17 4.47
C ASP A 25 35.32 18.74 5.86
N ASP A 26 36.62 18.94 6.11
CA ASP A 26 37.29 18.55 7.36
C ASP A 26 37.28 19.64 8.44
N ASP A 27 36.58 20.77 8.21
CA ASP A 27 36.12 21.60 9.33
C ASP A 27 34.76 21.08 9.81
N LEU A 28 34.78 19.95 10.50
CA LEU A 28 33.66 19.49 11.32
C LEU A 28 33.49 20.46 12.49
N THR A 29 32.99 21.66 12.22
CA THR A 29 32.08 22.30 13.16
C THR A 29 30.92 21.34 13.30
N VAL A 30 30.94 20.55 14.37
CA VAL A 30 29.82 19.70 14.77
C VAL A 30 28.68 20.65 15.10
N ASN A 31 27.95 21.10 14.09
CA ASN A 31 26.69 21.77 14.24
C ASN A 31 25.68 20.66 14.54
N ASN A 32 25.79 20.09 15.74
CA ASN A 32 24.96 19.00 16.19
C ASN A 32 23.52 19.54 16.23
N VAL A 33 22.71 19.16 15.25
CA VAL A 33 21.27 19.43 15.31
C VAL A 33 20.73 18.60 16.45
N ILE A 34 20.54 19.22 17.62
CA ILE A 34 19.88 18.59 18.75
C ILE A 34 18.40 18.54 18.43
N ALA A 35 17.92 17.35 18.09
CA ALA A 35 16.49 17.11 17.91
C ALA A 35 15.74 17.44 19.22
N PRO A 36 14.55 18.07 19.14
CA PRO A 36 13.69 18.24 20.29
C PRO A 36 13.40 16.89 20.98
N VAL A 37 13.32 16.91 22.31
CA VAL A 37 12.88 15.73 23.09
C VAL A 37 11.45 15.30 22.76
N THR A 38 10.62 16.22 22.23
CA THR A 38 9.26 15.94 21.77
C THR A 38 8.93 16.75 20.52
N TYR A 39 8.13 16.15 19.63
CA TYR A 39 7.54 16.83 18.48
C TYR A 39 6.05 17.03 18.75
N SER A 40 5.53 18.19 18.38
CA SER A 40 4.08 18.46 18.39
C SER A 40 3.62 18.79 16.99
N PHE A 41 2.48 18.23 16.61
CA PHE A 41 1.90 18.39 15.28
C PHE A 41 0.54 19.05 15.47
N ASN A 42 0.55 20.37 15.65
CA ASN A 42 -0.66 21.14 15.94
C ASN A 42 -0.84 22.24 14.87
N ARG A 43 -2.09 22.55 14.54
CA ARG A 43 -2.46 23.72 13.74
C ARG A 43 -3.41 24.56 14.60
N GLY A 44 -2.86 25.58 15.25
CA GLY A 44 -3.59 26.30 16.30
C GLY A 44 -3.69 25.44 17.57
N THR A 45 -4.90 25.29 18.11
CA THR A 45 -5.17 24.48 19.31
C THR A 45 -5.40 23.00 19.01
N GLU A 46 -5.55 22.63 17.73
CA GLU A 46 -5.92 21.28 17.32
C GLU A 46 -4.71 20.48 16.86
N SER A 47 -4.65 19.20 17.24
CA SER A 47 -3.70 18.24 16.67
C SER A 47 -3.99 18.04 15.18
N THR A 48 -2.96 18.09 14.34
CA THR A 48 -3.05 17.69 12.93
C THR A 48 -2.97 16.18 12.76
N VAL A 49 -2.72 15.42 13.82
CA VAL A 49 -2.68 13.96 13.81
C VAL A 49 -3.93 13.40 14.48
N SER A 50 -4.66 12.55 13.76
CA SER A 50 -5.83 11.83 14.26
C SER A 50 -5.57 10.33 14.29
N TYR A 51 -5.46 9.77 15.49
CA TYR A 51 -5.21 8.33 15.69
C TYR A 51 -6.50 7.51 15.66
N SER A 52 -7.56 8.00 16.31
CA SER A 52 -8.82 7.26 16.47
C SER A 52 -9.45 6.85 15.13
N GLY A 53 -9.54 7.76 14.16
CA GLY A 53 -10.11 7.45 12.86
C GLY A 53 -9.27 6.48 12.03
N GLN A 54 -7.95 6.39 12.30
CA GLN A 54 -7.08 5.40 11.66
C GLN A 54 -7.28 4.03 12.31
N THR A 55 -7.24 3.97 13.64
CA THR A 55 -7.51 2.75 14.41
C THR A 55 -8.84 2.13 14.02
N THR A 56 -9.91 2.93 13.92
CA THR A 56 -11.22 2.45 13.47
C THR A 56 -11.17 1.82 12.08
N ARG A 57 -10.52 2.46 11.10
CA ARG A 57 -10.45 1.90 9.73
C ARG A 57 -9.57 0.66 9.63
N ILE A 58 -8.56 0.54 10.48
CA ILE A 58 -7.74 -0.67 10.57
C ILE A 58 -8.61 -1.83 11.07
N ALA A 59 -9.36 -1.63 12.15
CA ALA A 59 -10.28 -2.64 12.68
C ALA A 59 -11.36 -3.03 11.65
N MET A 60 -11.95 -2.05 10.96
CA MET A 60 -12.89 -2.32 9.85
C MET A 60 -12.24 -3.14 8.73
N ALA A 61 -11.01 -2.80 8.33
CA ALA A 61 -10.28 -3.53 7.30
C ALA A 61 -9.92 -4.97 7.72
N GLU A 62 -9.68 -5.22 9.00
CA GLU A 62 -9.46 -6.56 9.56
C GLU A 62 -10.72 -7.43 9.48
N GLU A 63 -11.88 -6.87 9.81
CA GLU A 63 -13.17 -7.56 9.66
C GLU A 63 -13.50 -7.83 8.19
N ILE A 64 -13.26 -6.86 7.29
CA ILE A 64 -13.42 -7.08 5.84
C ILE A 64 -12.51 -8.20 5.36
N LYS A 65 -11.23 -8.19 5.74
CA LYS A 65 -10.27 -9.23 5.35
C LYS A 65 -10.72 -10.62 5.83
N THR A 66 -11.29 -10.70 7.02
CA THR A 66 -11.88 -11.94 7.54
C THR A 66 -13.06 -12.37 6.67
N ALA A 67 -13.97 -11.45 6.36
CA ALA A 67 -15.14 -11.70 5.51
C ALA A 67 -14.77 -12.15 4.08
N PHE A 68 -13.63 -11.70 3.53
CA PHE A 68 -13.06 -12.19 2.26
C PHE A 68 -12.72 -13.70 2.28
N LYS A 69 -12.67 -14.33 3.47
CA LYS A 69 -12.40 -15.76 3.63
C LYS A 69 -13.61 -16.58 4.09
N GLU A 70 -14.77 -15.92 4.25
CA GLU A 70 -16.01 -16.54 4.69
C GLU A 70 -16.97 -16.66 3.50
N THR A 71 -17.06 -17.87 2.90
CA THR A 71 -17.86 -18.13 1.69
C THR A 71 -19.36 -17.92 1.85
N SER A 72 -19.84 -17.77 3.09
CA SER A 72 -21.22 -17.41 3.40
C SER A 72 -21.50 -15.91 3.25
N THR A 73 -20.46 -15.08 3.14
CA THR A 73 -20.58 -13.64 2.96
C THR A 73 -21.03 -13.32 1.54
N THR A 74 -22.00 -12.42 1.41
CA THR A 74 -22.50 -11.93 0.12
C THR A 74 -21.67 -10.75 -0.39
N GLU A 75 -21.73 -10.51 -1.70
CA GLU A 75 -21.13 -9.33 -2.32
C GLU A 75 -21.65 -8.04 -1.68
N THR A 76 -22.97 -7.95 -1.47
CA THR A 76 -23.59 -6.79 -0.81
C THR A 76 -23.06 -6.56 0.60
N GLN A 77 -22.86 -7.62 1.40
CA GLN A 77 -22.28 -7.47 2.74
C GLN A 77 -20.86 -6.92 2.68
N LEU A 78 -19.98 -7.46 1.82
CA LEU A 78 -18.62 -6.97 1.66
C LEU A 78 -18.58 -5.53 1.13
N THR A 79 -19.43 -5.19 0.15
CA THR A 79 -19.55 -3.83 -0.38
C THR A 79 -20.00 -2.86 0.72
N ASN A 80 -20.96 -3.25 1.56
CA ASN A 80 -21.44 -2.43 2.66
C ASN A 80 -20.35 -2.24 3.72
N MET A 81 -19.64 -3.29 4.13
CA MET A 81 -18.50 -3.18 5.04
C MET A 81 -17.42 -2.25 4.49
N PHE A 82 -17.11 -2.34 3.20
CA PHE A 82 -16.10 -1.49 2.58
C PHE A 82 -16.53 -0.02 2.52
N ALA A 83 -17.77 0.24 2.10
CA ALA A 83 -18.31 1.58 1.96
C ALA A 83 -18.60 2.24 3.31
N HIS A 84 -19.13 1.47 4.26
CA HIS A 84 -19.66 1.76 5.59
C HIS A 84 -20.32 3.13 5.79
N VAL A 85 -21.51 3.12 6.39
CA VAL A 85 -22.22 4.32 6.84
C VAL A 85 -22.58 4.18 8.31
N ALA A 86 -22.37 5.23 9.08
CA ALA A 86 -22.67 5.24 10.52
C ALA A 86 -24.11 4.78 10.81
N GLY A 87 -24.23 3.86 11.77
CA GLY A 87 -25.47 3.21 12.17
C GLY A 87 -25.81 1.95 11.38
N ALA A 88 -25.09 1.64 10.28
CA ALA A 88 -25.25 0.38 9.58
C ALA A 88 -24.63 -0.77 10.38
N ASN A 89 -25.25 -1.94 10.35
CA ASN A 89 -24.81 -3.12 11.08
C ASN A 89 -23.91 -4.00 10.19
N ASP A 90 -22.78 -3.43 9.76
CA ASP A 90 -21.86 -4.07 8.80
C ASP A 90 -20.78 -4.91 9.50
N PHE A 91 -20.44 -4.57 10.73
CA PHE A 91 -19.36 -5.16 11.53
C PHE A 91 -19.90 -5.88 12.76
N SER A 92 -19.09 -6.80 13.29
CA SER A 92 -19.37 -7.51 14.54
C SER A 92 -19.22 -6.59 15.76
N ASP A 93 -18.29 -5.63 15.73
CA ASP A 93 -18.14 -4.62 16.76
C ASP A 93 -19.11 -3.44 16.54
N ALA A 94 -20.03 -3.25 17.49
CA ALA A 94 -21.01 -2.17 17.49
C ALA A 94 -20.38 -0.76 17.52
N ALA A 95 -19.16 -0.62 18.04
CA ALA A 95 -18.43 0.64 18.01
C ALA A 95 -17.99 1.01 16.59
N LEU A 96 -17.65 0.02 15.75
CA LEU A 96 -17.34 0.24 14.34
C LEU A 96 -18.60 0.65 13.59
N ASN A 97 -19.71 -0.04 13.84
CA ASN A 97 -21.02 0.29 13.25
C ASN A 97 -21.51 1.70 13.59
N SER A 98 -21.16 2.21 14.77
CA SER A 98 -21.53 3.57 15.19
C SER A 98 -20.64 4.66 14.57
N SER A 99 -19.54 4.27 13.90
CA SER A 99 -18.54 5.19 13.40
C SER A 99 -18.92 5.82 12.05
N ASP A 100 -18.48 7.05 11.80
CA ASP A 100 -18.58 7.72 10.50
C ASP A 100 -17.41 7.36 9.54
N LYS A 101 -16.54 6.44 9.94
CA LYS A 101 -15.35 6.09 9.17
C LYS A 101 -15.66 5.05 8.10
N SER A 102 -15.04 5.24 6.94
CA SER A 102 -15.19 4.35 5.78
C SER A 102 -13.80 3.92 5.30
N VAL A 103 -13.60 2.63 5.07
CA VAL A 103 -12.37 2.11 4.47
C VAL A 103 -12.28 2.58 3.01
N ARG A 104 -13.37 2.47 2.26
CA ARG A 104 -13.47 2.93 0.87
C ARG A 104 -13.08 4.38 0.71
N SER A 105 -13.48 5.27 1.63
CA SER A 105 -13.17 6.70 1.52
C SER A 105 -11.67 7.01 1.50
N LYS A 106 -10.81 6.09 1.96
CA LYS A 106 -9.34 6.23 1.97
C LYS A 106 -8.63 5.65 0.75
N VAL A 107 -9.33 4.92 -0.12
CA VAL A 107 -8.76 4.45 -1.39
C VAL A 107 -8.61 5.62 -2.36
N ALA A 108 -7.41 5.83 -2.90
CA ALA A 108 -7.10 6.95 -3.81
C ALA A 108 -7.56 8.32 -3.26
N ALA A 109 -7.27 8.59 -1.98
CA ALA A 109 -7.74 9.78 -1.27
C ALA A 109 -6.63 10.80 -0.95
N SER A 110 -5.42 10.60 -1.48
CA SER A 110 -4.33 11.58 -1.32
C SER A 110 -4.73 12.89 -1.99
N ALA A 111 -4.78 13.98 -1.21
CA ALA A 111 -5.10 15.29 -1.74
C ALA A 111 -4.07 15.75 -2.79
N ASP A 112 -2.78 15.47 -2.57
CA ASP A 112 -1.71 15.91 -3.47
C ASP A 112 -1.79 15.24 -4.84
N TYR A 113 -2.29 14.00 -4.90
CA TYR A 113 -2.32 13.20 -6.13
C TYR A 113 -3.69 13.15 -6.81
N PHE A 114 -4.78 13.17 -6.03
CA PHE A 114 -6.13 12.94 -6.55
C PHE A 114 -7.06 14.16 -6.48
N SER A 115 -6.63 15.31 -5.93
CA SER A 115 -7.47 16.51 -5.85
C SER A 115 -7.95 17.03 -7.21
N SER A 116 -7.12 16.91 -8.25
CA SER A 116 -7.46 17.29 -9.63
C SER A 116 -7.69 16.09 -10.55
N ASN A 117 -7.59 14.86 -10.03
CA ASN A 117 -7.68 13.62 -10.79
C ASN A 117 -8.75 12.67 -10.23
N ALA A 118 -9.99 13.17 -10.20
CA ALA A 118 -11.13 12.42 -9.70
C ALA A 118 -11.43 11.17 -10.55
N THR A 119 -11.11 11.20 -11.85
CA THR A 119 -11.31 10.06 -12.75
C THR A 119 -10.45 8.86 -12.35
N ASP A 120 -9.15 9.06 -12.15
CA ASP A 120 -8.25 7.98 -11.74
C ASP A 120 -8.57 7.51 -10.32
N ALA A 121 -8.97 8.42 -9.42
CA ALA A 121 -9.42 8.05 -8.08
C ALA A 121 -10.66 7.14 -8.12
N ALA A 122 -11.62 7.45 -9.00
CA ALA A 122 -12.82 6.63 -9.20
C ALA A 122 -12.47 5.27 -9.83
N ALA A 123 -11.55 5.23 -10.79
CA ALA A 123 -11.09 3.99 -11.40
C ALA A 123 -10.42 3.07 -10.38
N ILE A 124 -9.52 3.60 -9.54
CA ILE A 124 -8.87 2.81 -8.47
C ILE A 124 -9.91 2.32 -7.46
N ARG A 125 -10.90 3.13 -7.06
CA ARG A 125 -11.98 2.66 -6.18
C ARG A 125 -12.78 1.53 -6.83
N ALA A 126 -13.05 1.63 -8.14
CA ALA A 126 -13.72 0.59 -8.90
C ALA A 126 -12.89 -0.71 -8.96
N ASP A 127 -11.56 -0.64 -9.00
CA ASP A 127 -10.71 -1.84 -8.88
C ASP A 127 -10.92 -2.57 -7.55
N PHE A 128 -11.06 -1.84 -6.44
CA PHE A 128 -11.36 -2.44 -5.13
C PHE A 128 -12.77 -3.02 -5.07
N ASP A 129 -13.75 -2.30 -5.63
CA ASP A 129 -15.12 -2.81 -5.75
C ASP A 129 -15.13 -4.11 -6.61
N ASN A 130 -14.31 -4.17 -7.66
CA ASN A 130 -14.13 -5.36 -8.49
C ASN A 130 -13.44 -6.52 -7.75
N TYR A 131 -12.48 -6.25 -6.85
CA TYR A 131 -11.89 -7.31 -6.02
C TYR A 131 -12.94 -7.94 -5.10
N ILE A 132 -13.86 -7.14 -4.55
CA ILE A 132 -14.98 -7.64 -3.74
C ILE A 132 -15.90 -8.52 -4.59
N SER A 133 -16.38 -8.00 -5.73
CA SER A 133 -17.30 -8.76 -6.58
C SER A 133 -16.66 -10.04 -7.10
N SER A 134 -15.39 -9.98 -7.51
CA SER A 134 -14.69 -11.13 -8.06
C SER A 134 -14.34 -12.17 -6.99
N GLN A 135 -14.09 -11.77 -5.74
CA GLN A 135 -13.94 -12.73 -4.64
C GLN A 135 -15.21 -13.57 -4.47
N VAL A 136 -16.38 -12.92 -4.46
CA VAL A 136 -17.66 -13.61 -4.25
C VAL A 136 -18.07 -14.42 -5.47
N ASN A 137 -17.83 -13.92 -6.67
CA ASN A 137 -18.33 -14.55 -7.90
C ASN A 137 -17.35 -15.58 -8.51
N ASP A 138 -16.04 -15.40 -8.35
CA ASP A 138 -15.03 -16.31 -8.91
C ASP A 138 -14.50 -17.30 -7.87
N ILE A 139 -14.23 -16.83 -6.65
CA ILE A 139 -13.46 -17.59 -5.65
C ILE A 139 -14.37 -18.40 -4.72
N PHE A 140 -15.42 -17.79 -4.16
CA PHE A 140 -16.32 -18.52 -3.25
C PHE A 140 -16.97 -19.77 -3.89
N PRO A 141 -17.40 -19.76 -5.17
CA PRO A 141 -17.92 -20.96 -5.82
C PRO A 141 -16.83 -22.00 -6.10
N ALA A 142 -15.58 -21.55 -6.26
CA ALA A 142 -14.42 -22.39 -6.55
C ALA A 142 -13.63 -22.79 -5.28
N TRP A 143 -14.16 -22.51 -4.08
CA TRP A 143 -13.43 -22.65 -2.82
C TRP A 143 -12.79 -24.02 -2.62
N ASN A 144 -13.52 -25.07 -3.01
CA ASN A 144 -13.06 -26.45 -2.87
C ASN A 144 -12.35 -27.00 -4.13
N ASN A 145 -12.26 -26.22 -5.21
CA ASN A 145 -11.60 -26.64 -6.44
C ASN A 145 -10.09 -26.53 -6.31
N THR A 146 -9.35 -27.46 -6.89
CA THR A 146 -7.89 -27.31 -7.02
C THR A 146 -7.59 -26.33 -8.16
N ALA A 147 -6.87 -25.26 -7.84
CA ALA A 147 -6.47 -24.28 -8.85
C ALA A 147 -5.52 -24.88 -9.88
N SER A 148 -5.65 -24.45 -11.13
CA SER A 148 -4.72 -24.73 -12.22
C SER A 148 -4.72 -23.57 -13.22
N ALA A 149 -3.88 -23.61 -14.26
CA ALA A 149 -3.83 -22.53 -15.24
C ALA A 149 -5.22 -22.31 -15.89
N GLY A 150 -5.80 -21.12 -15.70
CA GLY A 150 -7.14 -20.78 -16.19
C GLY A 150 -8.30 -21.24 -15.30
N VAL A 151 -8.05 -21.92 -14.17
CA VAL A 151 -9.10 -22.45 -13.28
C VAL A 151 -8.92 -21.86 -11.88
N PRO A 152 -9.91 -21.11 -11.36
CA PRO A 152 -9.86 -20.59 -10.00
C PRO A 152 -9.96 -21.72 -8.96
N GLY A 153 -9.40 -21.49 -7.78
CA GLY A 153 -9.52 -22.42 -6.66
C GLY A 153 -8.41 -22.28 -5.63
N GLN A 154 -8.27 -23.31 -4.80
CA GLN A 154 -7.22 -23.41 -3.79
C GLN A 154 -5.91 -23.98 -4.34
N ILE A 155 -4.80 -23.40 -3.91
CA ILE A 155 -3.45 -23.91 -4.14
C ILE A 155 -2.67 -23.92 -2.82
N GLN A 156 -2.01 -25.04 -2.56
CA GLN A 156 -1.12 -25.21 -1.42
C GLN A 156 0.19 -24.47 -1.69
N GLN A 157 0.62 -23.58 -0.79
CA GLN A 157 1.96 -23.00 -0.86
C GLN A 157 3.03 -24.09 -0.89
N ALA A 158 4.11 -23.83 -1.65
CA ALA A 158 5.30 -24.67 -1.66
C ALA A 158 5.83 -24.88 -0.24
N GLY A 159 6.26 -26.11 0.06
CA GLY A 159 6.73 -26.47 1.40
C GLY A 159 5.63 -26.75 2.43
N GLY A 160 4.35 -26.83 2.01
CA GLY A 160 3.24 -27.18 2.90
C GLY A 160 2.74 -26.02 3.76
N GLY A 161 2.88 -24.77 3.28
CA GLY A 161 2.43 -23.55 3.96
C GLY A 161 0.90 -23.38 4.02
N THR A 162 0.42 -22.14 3.88
CA THR A 162 -1.02 -21.85 3.88
C THR A 162 -1.69 -22.21 2.55
N ILE A 163 -2.97 -22.55 2.60
CA ILE A 163 -3.81 -22.65 1.39
C ILE A 163 -4.15 -21.24 0.92
N ARG A 164 -3.93 -20.99 -0.36
CA ARG A 164 -4.21 -19.72 -1.04
C ARG A 164 -5.35 -19.90 -2.02
N TYR A 165 -6.16 -18.86 -2.20
CA TYR A 165 -7.29 -18.88 -3.10
C TYR A 165 -7.03 -17.90 -4.25
N VAL A 166 -6.87 -18.46 -5.45
CA VAL A 166 -6.44 -17.71 -6.63
C VAL A 166 -7.50 -17.77 -7.72
N ASN A 167 -7.62 -16.68 -8.48
CA ASN A 167 -8.45 -16.65 -9.68
C ASN A 167 -7.78 -17.41 -10.84
N ALA A 168 -8.45 -17.47 -11.98
CA ALA A 168 -7.94 -18.10 -13.20
C ALA A 168 -6.56 -17.57 -13.70
N LYS A 169 -6.18 -16.36 -13.27
CA LYS A 169 -4.90 -15.70 -13.60
C LYS A 169 -3.86 -15.84 -12.49
N GLY A 170 -4.16 -16.52 -11.39
CA GLY A 170 -3.26 -16.67 -10.24
C GLY A 170 -3.28 -15.50 -9.24
N LEU A 171 -4.25 -14.58 -9.34
CA LEU A 171 -4.39 -13.44 -8.42
C LEU A 171 -5.25 -13.82 -7.20
N GLU A 172 -4.77 -13.48 -6.01
CA GLU A 172 -5.51 -13.58 -4.75
C GLU A 172 -6.22 -12.23 -4.47
N TYR A 173 -7.55 -12.15 -4.64
CA TYR A 173 -8.28 -10.88 -4.50
C TYR A 173 -8.28 -10.36 -3.06
N ASP A 174 -8.32 -11.23 -2.05
CA ASP A 174 -8.18 -10.85 -0.64
C ASP A 174 -6.83 -10.15 -0.39
N GLN A 175 -5.76 -10.64 -1.01
CA GLN A 175 -4.42 -10.03 -0.95
C GLN A 175 -4.35 -8.74 -1.74
N ALA A 176 -4.91 -8.70 -2.96
CA ALA A 176 -4.94 -7.49 -3.77
C ALA A 176 -5.67 -6.35 -3.05
N PHE A 177 -6.82 -6.66 -2.45
CA PHE A 177 -7.59 -5.74 -1.62
C PHE A 177 -6.78 -5.29 -0.39
N ALA A 178 -6.35 -6.22 0.47
CA ALA A 178 -5.70 -5.89 1.74
C ALA A 178 -4.36 -5.14 1.54
N LYS A 179 -3.54 -5.58 0.57
CA LYS A 179 -2.26 -4.90 0.27
C LYS A 179 -2.48 -3.58 -0.44
N GLY A 180 -3.51 -3.45 -1.26
CA GLY A 180 -3.90 -2.18 -1.86
C GLY A 180 -4.25 -1.13 -0.81
N LEU A 181 -4.91 -1.53 0.28
CA LEU A 181 -5.25 -0.61 1.38
C LEU A 181 -4.02 -0.09 2.14
N LEU A 182 -2.90 -0.83 2.17
CA LEU A 182 -1.68 -0.40 2.84
C LEU A 182 -1.11 0.91 2.29
N GLY A 183 -1.28 1.17 0.99
CA GLY A 183 -0.91 2.46 0.39
C GLY A 183 -1.88 3.60 0.72
N GLY A 184 -3.12 3.28 1.11
CA GLY A 184 -4.14 4.26 1.51
C GLY A 184 -4.08 4.66 2.99
N PHE A 185 -3.46 3.83 3.83
CA PHE A 185 -3.27 4.06 5.26
C PHE A 185 -1.81 4.44 5.56
N ASN A 186 -1.43 5.68 5.25
CA ASN A 186 -0.10 6.19 5.61
C ASN A 186 0.00 6.49 7.12
N ASP A 187 0.21 5.47 7.94
CA ASP A 187 0.83 5.56 9.28
C ASP A 187 1.59 4.25 9.59
N ARG A 188 2.91 4.35 9.80
CA ARG A 188 3.84 3.22 10.02
C ARG A 188 3.65 2.51 11.36
N SER A 189 2.89 3.06 12.31
CA SER A 189 2.90 2.58 13.70
C SER A 189 2.14 1.27 13.96
N ASN A 190 1.31 0.79 13.01
CA ASN A 190 0.63 -0.51 13.12
C ASN A 190 0.77 -1.41 11.88
N PHE A 191 1.69 -1.05 10.98
CA PHE A 191 2.02 -1.79 9.76
C PHE A 191 2.32 -3.27 10.04
N GLU A 192 2.88 -3.60 11.20
CA GLU A 192 3.19 -4.98 11.57
C GLU A 192 1.96 -5.90 11.74
N GLN A 193 0.80 -5.40 12.17
CA GLN A 193 -0.36 -6.28 12.42
C GLN A 193 -1.02 -6.75 11.12
N LEU A 194 -1.17 -5.84 10.15
CA LEU A 194 -1.63 -6.18 8.81
C LEU A 194 -0.58 -7.02 8.05
N PHE A 195 0.71 -6.67 8.15
CA PHE A 195 1.79 -7.35 7.41
C PHE A 195 2.08 -8.77 7.93
N LYS A 196 2.06 -8.99 9.25
CA LYS A 196 2.28 -10.31 9.86
C LYS A 196 1.29 -11.37 9.37
N HIS A 197 0.04 -10.97 9.06
CA HIS A 197 -1.01 -11.87 8.56
C HIS A 197 -1.21 -11.84 7.05
N VAL A 198 -0.43 -11.05 6.32
CA VAL A 198 -0.46 -10.91 4.85
C VAL A 198 0.71 -11.67 4.20
N CYS A 199 1.80 -11.85 4.95
CA CYS A 199 2.97 -12.64 4.53
C CYS A 199 3.07 -14.03 5.20
N SER A 200 2.10 -14.41 6.05
CA SER A 200 1.94 -15.77 6.59
C SER A 200 0.97 -16.60 5.76
#